data_AF-A0A2P2QKW0-F1
#
_entry.id   AF-A0A2P2QKW0-F1
#
_cell.length_a   1.000
_cell.length_b   1.000
_cell.length_c   1.000
_cell.angle_alpha   90.00
_cell.angle_beta   90.00
_cell.angle_gamma   90.00
#
_symmetry.space_group_name_H-M   'P 1'
#
loop_
_entity.id
_entity.type
_entity.pdbx_description
1 polymer ?
#
loop_
_entity_poly.entity_id
_entity_poly.type
_entity_poly.pdbx_seq_one_letter_code
_entity_poly.pdbx_strand_id
1 'polypeptide(L)'
;MENSSIVPESLIEILTWEDKPKCQESSAYILMILAHQCSDQHDKMAKSGIVPVLLELALLGTPLAQKRALKLLQWFKDGRQTKMGPHSGPQTRRVAMGSPINQREAQEGKKMMRNLVKQSLHKNMEMITRRANAGEESSKLKALVASTSSKSLPY
;
A
#
# COMPACT_ATOMS: atom_id res chain seq x y z
N MET A 1 1.05 33.27 7.08
CA MET A 1 2.44 33.15 7.58
C MET A 1 2.81 31.68 7.46
N GLU A 2 3.40 31.23 6.35
CA GLU A 2 3.66 29.78 6.15
C GLU A 2 4.84 29.50 5.20
N ASN A 3 5.71 30.48 4.95
CA ASN A 3 6.82 30.36 4.00
C ASN A 3 8.18 30.12 4.66
N SER A 4 8.23 29.92 5.98
CA SER A 4 9.46 29.64 6.72
C SER A 4 9.47 28.18 7.16
N SER A 5 9.92 27.28 6.28
CA SER A 5 10.35 25.94 6.70
C SER A 5 11.66 25.60 6.00
N ILE A 6 12.68 26.40 6.32
CA ILE A 6 14.09 26.02 6.13
C ILE A 6 14.38 24.98 7.20
N VAL A 7 14.02 23.70 6.96
CA VAL A 7 14.73 22.56 7.55
C VAL A 7 14.59 21.26 6.70
N PRO A 8 15.10 21.22 5.45
CA PRO A 8 15.52 19.94 4.86
C PRO A 8 17.04 19.76 4.91
N GLU A 9 17.84 20.81 4.74
CA GLU A 9 19.29 20.67 4.55
C GLU A 9 20.04 20.18 5.80
N SER A 10 19.78 20.74 6.97
CA SER A 10 20.43 20.28 8.21
C SER A 10 20.02 18.87 8.61
N LEU A 11 18.78 18.46 8.32
CA LEU A 11 18.33 17.08 8.53
C LEU A 11 19.00 16.13 7.54
N ILE A 12 19.17 16.54 6.28
CA ILE A 12 19.91 15.78 5.26
C ILE A 12 21.38 15.63 5.69
N GLU A 13 22.02 16.68 6.20
CA GLU A 13 23.38 16.63 6.74
C GLU A 13 23.49 15.63 7.91
N ILE A 14 22.53 15.61 8.83
CA ILE A 14 22.54 14.64 9.94
C ILE A 14 22.47 13.19 9.43
N LEU A 15 21.88 12.93 8.25
CA LEU A 15 21.89 11.58 7.68
C LEU A 15 23.29 11.09 7.30
N THR A 16 24.27 11.99 7.13
CA THR A 16 25.66 11.63 6.79
C THR A 16 26.53 11.42 8.04
N TRP A 17 25.97 11.54 9.25
CA TRP A 17 26.72 11.34 10.50
C TRP A 17 26.83 9.85 10.85
N GLU A 18 27.76 9.16 10.20
CA GLU A 18 28.01 7.72 10.38
C GLU A 18 28.34 7.33 11.83
N ASP A 19 28.93 8.23 12.61
CA ASP A 19 29.28 8.04 14.02
C ASP A 19 28.07 8.11 14.96
N LYS A 20 26.91 8.58 14.47
CA LYS A 20 25.71 8.87 15.28
C LYS A 20 24.46 8.21 14.70
N PRO A 21 24.33 6.87 14.78
CA PRO A 21 23.21 6.13 14.20
C PRO A 21 21.83 6.57 14.73
N LYS A 22 21.73 6.92 16.02
CA LYS A 22 20.47 7.41 16.61
C LYS A 22 20.02 8.76 16.03
N CYS A 23 20.97 9.60 15.63
CA CYS A 23 20.70 10.89 14.99
C CYS A 23 20.22 10.66 13.56
N GLN A 24 20.86 9.77 12.81
CA GLN A 24 20.40 9.38 11.46
C GLN A 24 18.97 8.82 11.50
N GLU A 25 18.68 7.90 12.42
CA GLU A 25 17.34 7.33 12.58
C GLU A 25 16.30 8.42 12.86
N SER A 26 16.57 9.28 13.84
CA SER A 26 15.67 10.38 14.24
C SER A 26 15.45 11.38 13.10
N SER A 27 16.52 11.76 12.41
CA SER A 27 16.46 12.66 11.25
C SER A 27 15.64 12.04 10.12
N ALA A 28 15.88 10.78 9.77
CA ALA A 28 15.11 10.07 8.77
C ALA A 28 13.61 10.00 9.11
N TYR A 29 13.27 9.89 10.40
CA TYR A 29 11.86 9.90 10.84
C TYR A 29 11.21 11.28 10.70
N ILE A 30 11.91 12.34 11.09
CA ILE A 30 11.41 13.71 10.93
C ILE A 30 11.20 14.00 9.43
N LEU A 31 12.17 13.64 8.59
CA LEU A 31 12.07 13.76 7.14
C LEU A 31 10.89 12.94 6.59
N MET A 32 10.60 11.76 7.13
CA MET A 32 9.40 11.00 6.76
C MET A 32 8.10 11.75 7.07
N ILE A 33 8.00 12.36 8.25
CA ILE A 33 6.81 13.12 8.66
C ILE A 33 6.65 14.37 7.80
N LEU A 34 7.75 15.04 7.45
CA LEU A 34 7.73 16.22 6.58
C LEU A 34 7.32 15.85 5.15
N ALA A 35 7.86 14.77 4.60
CA ALA A 35 7.51 14.29 3.27
C ALA A 35 6.03 13.90 3.18
N HIS A 36 5.46 13.29 4.22
CA HIS A 36 4.06 12.88 4.22
C HIS A 36 3.06 14.07 4.11
N GLN A 37 3.43 15.27 4.53
CA GLN A 37 2.48 16.39 4.69
C GLN A 37 2.10 17.07 3.37
N CYS A 38 3.01 17.20 2.40
CA CYS A 38 2.67 17.79 1.10
C CYS A 38 3.64 17.37 -0.02
N SER A 39 3.13 17.34 -1.25
CA SER A 39 3.93 17.06 -2.46
C SER A 39 5.03 18.09 -2.70
N ASP A 40 4.77 19.35 -2.36
CA ASP A 40 5.74 20.43 -2.56
C ASP A 40 7.00 20.25 -1.71
N GLN A 41 6.86 19.58 -0.55
CA GLN A 41 7.99 19.23 0.29
C GLN A 41 8.86 18.16 -0.35
N HIS A 42 8.27 17.20 -1.09
CA HIS A 42 9.06 16.23 -1.86
C HIS A 42 9.93 16.94 -2.90
N ASP A 43 9.36 17.87 -3.67
CA ASP A 43 10.11 18.57 -4.72
C ASP A 43 11.25 19.42 -4.12
N LYS A 44 11.01 20.07 -2.97
CA LYS A 44 12.06 20.81 -2.23
C LYS A 44 13.17 19.87 -1.75
N MET A 45 12.80 18.77 -1.09
CA MET A 45 13.75 17.77 -0.60
C MET A 45 14.59 17.15 -1.72
N ALA A 46 13.96 16.84 -2.87
CA ALA A 46 14.65 16.31 -4.04
C ALA A 46 15.66 17.31 -4.61
N LYS A 47 15.30 18.60 -4.68
CA LYS A 47 16.21 19.68 -5.11
C LYS A 47 17.37 19.89 -4.15
N SER A 48 17.17 19.66 -2.85
CA SER A 48 18.24 19.68 -1.84
C SER A 48 19.17 18.45 -1.87
N GLY A 49 19.03 17.55 -2.86
CA GLY A 49 19.97 16.44 -3.03
C GLY A 49 19.83 15.31 -2.00
N ILE A 50 18.64 15.13 -1.41
CA ILE A 50 18.40 14.06 -0.42
C ILE A 50 18.51 12.64 -1.00
N VAL A 51 18.26 12.46 -2.31
CA VAL A 51 18.09 11.12 -2.90
C VAL A 51 19.37 10.27 -2.84
N PRO A 52 20.56 10.78 -3.22
CA PRO A 52 21.82 10.06 -3.02
C PRO A 52 22.07 9.68 -1.55
N VAL A 53 21.84 10.60 -0.62
CA VAL A 53 22.04 10.37 0.82
C VAL A 53 21.12 9.26 1.35
N LEU A 54 19.87 9.21 0.87
CA LEU A 54 18.95 8.12 1.23
C LEU A 54 19.33 6.78 0.63
N LEU A 55 19.93 6.75 -0.56
CA LEU A 55 20.43 5.51 -1.16
C LEU A 55 21.59 4.94 -0.34
N GLU A 56 22.52 5.79 0.06
CA GLU A 56 23.62 5.42 0.94
C GLU A 56 23.10 4.91 2.29
N LEU A 57 22.20 5.65 2.93
CA LEU A 57 21.59 5.24 4.19
C LEU A 57 20.79 3.94 4.09
N ALA A 58 20.15 3.68 2.93
CA ALA A 58 19.44 2.42 2.68
C ALA A 58 20.38 1.21 2.53
N LEU A 59 21.65 1.43 2.18
CA LEU A 59 22.66 0.38 2.02
C LEU A 59 23.47 0.18 3.30
N LEU A 60 23.85 1.26 3.98
CA LEU A 60 24.84 1.26 5.05
C LEU A 60 24.27 1.61 6.44
N GLY A 61 23.05 2.15 6.51
CA GLY A 61 22.44 2.56 7.77
C GLY A 61 22.06 1.41 8.68
N THR A 62 21.62 1.74 9.90
CA THR A 62 21.01 0.76 10.81
C THR A 62 19.72 0.15 10.22
N PRO A 63 19.26 -1.02 10.67
CA PRO A 63 18.03 -1.62 10.15
C PRO A 63 16.80 -0.69 10.18
N LEU A 64 16.71 0.16 11.21
CA LEU A 64 15.64 1.15 11.34
C LEU A 64 15.82 2.30 10.34
N ALA A 65 17.03 2.84 10.21
CA ALA A 65 17.35 3.90 9.25
C ALA A 65 17.12 3.41 7.81
N GLN A 66 17.55 2.20 7.47
CA GLN A 66 17.32 1.57 6.16
C GLN A 66 15.83 1.47 5.83
N LYS A 67 15.00 0.97 6.76
CA LYS A 67 13.55 0.87 6.55
C LYS A 67 12.92 2.23 6.29
N ARG A 68 13.37 3.27 6.98
CA ARG A 68 12.90 4.66 6.81
C ARG A 68 13.37 5.24 5.47
N ALA A 69 14.63 5.04 5.12
CA ALA A 69 15.22 5.49 3.86
C ALA A 69 14.53 4.87 2.66
N LEU A 70 14.29 3.55 2.68
CA LEU A 70 13.54 2.85 1.64
C LEU A 70 12.12 3.40 1.49
N LYS A 71 11.44 3.73 2.61
CA LYS A 71 10.10 4.31 2.55
C LYS A 71 10.08 5.70 1.91
N LEU A 72 11.06 6.55 2.24
CA LEU A 72 11.25 7.85 1.60
C LEU A 72 11.55 7.70 0.11
N LEU A 73 12.45 6.81 -0.27
CA LEU A 73 12.79 6.54 -1.68
C LEU A 73 11.59 6.06 -2.50
N GLN A 74 10.71 5.24 -1.90
CA GLN A 74 9.45 4.83 -2.52
C GLN A 74 8.57 6.04 -2.83
N TRP A 75 8.43 6.98 -1.90
CA TRP A 75 7.64 8.20 -2.11
C TRP A 75 8.20 9.11 -3.23
N PHE A 76 9.53 9.21 -3.36
CA PHE A 76 10.15 9.90 -4.49
C PHE A 76 9.94 9.17 -5.84
N LYS A 77 9.82 7.84 -5.82
CA LYS A 77 9.46 7.05 -7.01
C LYS A 77 8.00 7.28 -7.40
N ASP A 78 7.10 7.25 -6.43
CA ASP A 78 5.65 7.33 -6.67
C ASP A 78 5.21 8.72 -7.13
N GLY A 79 5.89 9.79 -6.70
CA GLY A 79 5.70 11.15 -7.25
C GLY A 79 5.96 11.22 -8.77
N ARG A 80 6.89 10.40 -9.29
CA ARG A 80 7.09 10.24 -10.75
C ARG A 80 6.03 9.34 -11.41
N GLN A 81 5.42 8.43 -10.65
CA GLN A 81 4.41 7.46 -11.11
C GLN A 81 2.97 7.97 -11.03
N THR A 82 2.69 9.12 -10.40
CA THR A 82 1.42 9.82 -10.64
C THR A 82 1.30 10.30 -12.10
N LYS A 83 2.43 10.31 -12.83
CA LYS A 83 2.50 10.45 -14.29
C LYS A 83 2.61 9.11 -15.02
N MET A 84 2.35 7.97 -14.37
CA MET A 84 2.26 6.70 -15.06
C MET A 84 0.91 6.62 -15.78
N GLY A 85 0.99 6.31 -17.07
CA GLY A 85 -0.13 6.17 -17.98
C GLY A 85 -1.18 5.14 -17.53
N PRO A 86 -2.33 5.12 -18.22
CA PRO A 86 -3.54 4.48 -17.75
C PRO A 86 -3.35 2.99 -17.48
N HIS A 87 -3.40 2.60 -16.20
CA HIS A 87 -3.26 1.20 -15.83
C HIS A 87 -4.64 0.51 -15.70
N SER A 88 -4.80 -0.55 -16.47
CA SER A 88 -5.55 -1.77 -16.17
C SER A 88 -7.01 -1.66 -15.70
N GLY A 89 -7.83 -0.89 -16.42
CA GLY A 89 -9.29 -1.03 -16.45
C GLY A 89 -9.82 -0.85 -17.87
N PRO A 90 -11.02 -1.35 -18.24
CA PRO A 90 -11.59 -1.10 -19.55
C PRO A 90 -11.70 0.42 -19.76
N GLN A 91 -10.92 0.95 -20.69
CA GLN A 91 -10.96 2.37 -21.01
C GLN A 91 -12.17 2.65 -21.88
N THR A 92 -13.20 3.26 -21.32
CA THR A 92 -14.05 4.13 -22.12
C THR A 92 -13.17 5.27 -22.61
N ARG A 93 -12.95 5.33 -23.93
CA ARG A 93 -12.21 6.37 -24.64
C ARG A 93 -12.52 7.73 -24.00
N ARG A 94 -11.51 8.44 -23.50
CA ARG A 94 -11.67 9.84 -23.06
C ARG A 94 -12.15 10.64 -24.26
N VAL A 95 -13.45 10.91 -24.32
CA VAL A 95 -14.01 11.92 -25.19
C VAL A 95 -13.54 13.26 -24.65
N ALA A 96 -12.96 14.08 -25.52
CA ALA A 96 -12.52 15.43 -25.19
C ALA A 96 -13.61 16.17 -24.41
N MET A 97 -13.20 16.87 -23.35
CA MET A 97 -14.00 17.86 -22.62
C MET A 97 -14.66 18.80 -23.65
N GLY A 98 -15.93 18.55 -23.97
CA GLY A 98 -16.66 19.32 -24.98
C GLY A 98 -17.73 18.56 -25.78
N SER A 99 -17.78 17.22 -25.76
CA SER A 99 -18.86 16.50 -26.47
C SER A 99 -20.05 16.21 -25.55
N PRO A 100 -21.32 16.28 -26.04
CA PRO A 100 -22.50 16.02 -25.22
C PRO A 100 -22.41 14.60 -24.65
N ILE A 101 -22.41 14.48 -23.32
CA ILE A 101 -22.53 13.19 -22.65
C ILE A 101 -23.77 12.50 -23.18
N ASN A 102 -23.57 11.40 -23.90
CA ASN A 102 -24.64 10.61 -24.48
C ASN A 102 -25.40 9.96 -23.32
N GLN A 103 -26.55 10.54 -22.93
CA GLN A 103 -27.29 10.17 -21.72
C GLN A 103 -27.62 8.68 -21.66
N ARG A 104 -27.72 8.00 -22.83
CA ARG A 104 -27.90 6.56 -22.94
C ARG A 104 -26.73 5.76 -22.40
N GLU A 105 -25.48 6.12 -22.74
CA GLU A 105 -24.27 5.42 -22.28
C GLU A 105 -24.11 5.56 -20.75
N ALA A 106 -24.44 6.73 -20.19
CA ALA A 106 -24.43 6.95 -18.75
C ALA A 106 -25.48 6.08 -18.02
N GLN A 107 -26.64 5.85 -18.63
CA GLN A 107 -27.69 4.98 -18.05
C GLN A 107 -27.31 3.50 -18.18
N GLU A 108 -26.68 3.09 -19.28
CA GLU A 108 -26.16 1.73 -19.47
C GLU A 108 -25.08 1.39 -18.45
N GLY A 109 -24.15 2.31 -18.18
CA GLY A 109 -23.14 2.16 -17.14
C GLY A 109 -23.76 1.98 -15.74
N LYS A 110 -24.79 2.77 -15.40
CA LYS A 110 -25.54 2.62 -14.13
C LYS A 110 -26.25 1.28 -14.04
N LYS A 111 -26.86 0.80 -15.12
CA LYS A 111 -27.53 -0.51 -15.17
C LYS A 111 -26.54 -1.66 -15.00
N MET A 112 -25.40 -1.59 -15.68
CA MET A 112 -24.32 -2.57 -15.57
C MET A 112 -23.77 -2.65 -14.15
N MET A 113 -23.50 -1.50 -13.52
CA MET A 113 -23.03 -1.42 -12.15
C MET A 113 -24.02 -2.07 -11.16
N ARG A 114 -25.33 -1.77 -11.30
CA ARG A 114 -26.38 -2.38 -10.45
C ARG A 114 -26.41 -3.91 -10.61
N ASN A 115 -26.26 -4.41 -11.83
CA ASN A 115 -26.23 -5.85 -12.09
C ASN A 115 -25.01 -6.52 -11.45
N LEU A 116 -23.83 -5.89 -11.53
CA LEU A 116 -22.60 -6.40 -10.94
C LEU A 116 -22.72 -6.50 -9.40
N VAL A 117 -23.23 -5.43 -8.77
CA VAL A 117 -23.48 -5.40 -7.31
C VAL A 117 -24.44 -6.51 -6.90
N LYS A 118 -25.56 -6.67 -7.64
CA LYS A 118 -26.55 -7.73 -7.37
C LYS A 118 -25.94 -9.13 -7.46
N GLN A 119 -25.13 -9.39 -8.49
CA GLN A 119 -24.45 -10.68 -8.65
C GLN A 119 -23.42 -10.93 -7.54
N SER A 120 -22.66 -9.91 -7.14
CA SER A 120 -21.67 -10.02 -6.07
C SER A 120 -22.32 -10.33 -4.73
N LEU A 121 -23.41 -9.65 -4.39
CA LEU A 121 -24.18 -9.93 -3.17
C LEU A 121 -24.74 -11.35 -3.17
N HIS A 122 -25.30 -11.81 -4.30
CA HIS A 122 -25.83 -13.17 -4.41
C HIS A 122 -24.74 -14.22 -4.19
N LYS A 123 -23.59 -14.08 -4.86
CA LYS A 123 -22.44 -14.99 -4.67
C LYS A 123 -21.91 -14.98 -3.24
N ASN A 124 -21.87 -13.81 -2.60
CA ASN A 124 -21.47 -13.69 -1.20
C ASN A 124 -22.44 -14.44 -0.28
N MET A 125 -23.75 -14.28 -0.48
CA MET A 125 -24.76 -15.01 0.30
C MET A 125 -24.61 -16.52 0.11
N GLU A 126 -24.44 -17.01 -1.12
CA GLU A 126 -24.21 -18.43 -1.38
C GLU A 126 -22.96 -18.95 -0.66
N MET A 127 -21.86 -18.19 -0.67
CA MET A 127 -20.62 -18.57 0.00
C MET A 127 -20.78 -18.61 1.53
N ILE A 128 -21.50 -17.64 2.10
CA ILE A 128 -21.79 -17.59 3.54
C ILE A 128 -22.67 -18.79 3.94
N THR A 129 -23.73 -19.07 3.20
CA THR A 129 -24.62 -20.22 3.46
C THR A 129 -23.88 -21.55 3.35
N ARG A 130 -23.03 -21.73 2.33
CA ARG A 130 -22.19 -22.94 2.22
C ARG A 130 -21.26 -23.11 3.42
N ARG A 131 -20.65 -22.03 3.92
CA ARG A 131 -19.78 -22.08 5.10
C ARG A 131 -20.55 -22.39 6.38
N ALA A 132 -21.75 -21.82 6.54
CA ALA A 132 -22.61 -22.10 7.69
C ALA A 132 -23.06 -23.58 7.71
N ASN A 133 -23.38 -24.14 6.54
CA ASN A 133 -23.85 -25.54 6.43
C ASN A 133 -22.70 -26.57 6.39
N ALA A 134 -21.45 -26.15 6.20
CA ALA A 134 -20.29 -27.05 6.19
C ALA A 134 -20.00 -27.74 7.55
N GLY A 135 -20.66 -27.33 8.62
CA GLY A 135 -20.63 -28.01 9.92
C GLY A 135 -21.36 -29.35 9.95
N GLU A 136 -22.34 -29.59 9.07
CA GLU A 136 -23.12 -30.84 9.07
C GLU A 136 -22.37 -32.04 8.48
N GLU A 137 -21.55 -31.85 7.44
CA GLU A 137 -20.80 -32.94 6.79
C GLU A 137 -19.57 -33.40 7.59
N SER A 138 -19.10 -32.62 8.57
CA SER A 138 -18.01 -33.03 9.48
C SER A 138 -18.45 -34.12 10.47
N SER A 139 -19.75 -34.21 10.78
CA SER A 139 -20.30 -35.19 11.73
C SER A 139 -20.16 -36.64 11.27
N LYS A 140 -20.17 -36.88 9.95
CA LYS A 140 -20.01 -38.23 9.35
C LYS A 140 -18.55 -38.72 9.39
N LEU A 141 -17.57 -37.82 9.41
CA LEU A 141 -16.15 -38.17 9.43
C LEU A 141 -15.61 -38.45 10.85
N LYS A 142 -16.23 -37.89 11.90
CA LYS A 142 -15.80 -38.11 13.28
C LYS A 142 -16.10 -39.53 13.81
N ALA A 143 -17.06 -40.24 13.22
CA ALA A 143 -17.38 -41.62 13.62
C ALA A 143 -16.31 -42.64 13.20
N LEU A 144 -15.52 -42.36 12.15
CA LEU A 144 -14.55 -43.32 11.59
C LEU A 144 -13.19 -43.29 12.31
N VAL A 145 -12.84 -42.18 12.97
CA VAL A 145 -11.49 -41.96 13.56
C VAL A 145 -11.38 -42.45 15.01
N ALA A 146 -12.49 -42.76 15.68
CA ALA A 146 -12.49 -43.18 17.09
C ALA A 146 -12.06 -44.64 17.35
N SER A 147 -11.80 -45.45 16.30
CA SER A 147 -11.55 -46.89 16.42
C SER A 147 -10.14 -47.35 16.07
N THR A 148 -9.07 -46.61 16.34
CA THR A 148 -7.71 -47.22 16.37
C THR A 148 -6.74 -46.47 17.29
N SER A 149 -6.55 -46.94 18.52
CA SER A 149 -5.22 -46.92 19.14
C SER A 149 -5.19 -47.86 20.33
N SER A 150 -4.60 -49.03 20.12
CA SER A 150 -4.24 -49.99 21.16
C SER A 150 -2.72 -50.00 21.32
N LYS A 151 -2.30 -49.87 22.59
CA LYS A 151 -1.14 -50.48 23.26
C LYS A 151 0.26 -49.82 23.23
N SER A 152 0.64 -49.40 24.45
CA SER A 152 1.87 -49.69 25.22
C SER A 152 3.26 -49.31 24.68
N LEU A 153 3.99 -48.52 25.47
CA LEU A 153 5.45 -48.38 25.44
C LEU A 153 6.06 -49.07 26.69
N PRO A 154 7.11 -49.90 26.56
CA PRO A 154 7.96 -50.30 27.68
C PRO A 154 9.08 -49.27 27.93
N TYR A 155 9.56 -49.31 29.17
CA TYR A 155 10.56 -48.49 29.89
C TYR A 155 11.57 -47.66 29.08
#